data_AF-A0A964PR56-F1
#
_entry.id   AF-A0A964PR56-F1
#
_cell.length_a   1.000
_cell.length_b   1.000
_cell.length_c   1.000
_cell.angle_alpha   90.00
_cell.angle_beta   90.00
_cell.angle_gamma   90.00
#
_symmetry.space_group_name_H-M   'P 1'
#
loop_
_entity.id
_entity.type
_entity.pdbx_description
1 polymer ?
#
loop_
_entity_poly.entity_id
_entity_poly.type
_entity_poly.pdbx_seq_one_letter_code
_entity_poly.pdbx_strand_id
1 'polypeptide(L)' 'MPLTAPWSLSDDQVYSLVAYLLFINGIVPNTIVLTSETLAKIDMPNRQGFKPIDAELPGAALPSN' A
#
# COMPACT_ATOMS: atom_id res chain seq x y z
N MET A 1 -1.96 2.06 -15.81
CA MET A 1 -1.23 3.34 -15.67
C MET A 1 -0.36 3.54 -16.91
N PRO A 2 -0.14 4.78 -17.36
CA PRO A 2 -0.79 6.02 -16.90
C PRO A 2 -2.26 6.10 -17.34
N LEU A 3 -2.99 7.10 -16.86
CA LEU A 3 -4.43 7.29 -17.16
C LEU A 3 -4.71 7.47 -18.66
N THR A 4 -3.82 8.17 -19.36
CA THR A 4 -3.93 8.44 -20.80
C THR A 4 -3.55 7.24 -21.69
N ALA A 5 -2.93 6.22 -21.11
CA ALA A 5 -2.50 5.00 -21.80
C ALA A 5 -2.56 3.81 -20.83
N PRO A 6 -3.76 3.30 -20.49
CA PRO A 6 -3.89 2.16 -19.59
C PRO A 6 -3.18 0.94 -20.19
N TRP A 7 -2.62 0.06 -19.34
CA TRP A 7 -1.90 -1.15 -19.74
C TRP A 7 -0.66 -0.97 -20.63
N SER A 8 -0.10 0.25 -20.72
CA SER A 8 1.08 0.53 -21.55
C SER A 8 2.42 0.14 -20.92
N LEU A 9 2.44 -0.25 -19.65
CA LEU A 9 3.66 -0.66 -18.94
C LEU A 9 3.78 -2.18 -18.90
N SER A 10 5.00 -2.69 -19.08
CA SER A 10 5.32 -4.10 -18.83
C SER A 10 5.39 -4.40 -17.32
N ASP A 11 5.36 -5.68 -16.95
CA ASP A 11 5.47 -6.11 -15.55
C ASP A 11 6.73 -5.54 -14.87
N ASP A 12 7.89 -5.62 -15.52
CA ASP A 12 9.15 -5.08 -14.99
C ASP A 12 9.10 -3.56 -14.78
N GLN A 13 8.45 -2.84 -15.70
CA GLN A 13 8.25 -1.40 -15.58
C GLN A 13 7.30 -1.06 -14.44
N VAL A 14 6.26 -1.87 -14.22
CA VAL A 14 5.34 -1.70 -13.08
C VAL A 14 6.09 -1.93 -11.76
N TYR A 15 6.87 -3.01 -11.63
CA TYR A 15 7.65 -3.28 -10.43
C TYR A 15 8.68 -2.18 -10.14
N SER A 16 9.38 -1.70 -11.18
CA SER A 16 10.36 -0.61 -11.06
C SER A 16 9.70 0.70 -10.63
N LEU A 17 8.54 1.02 -11.20
CA LEU A 17 7.76 2.20 -10.82
C LEU A 17 7.28 2.13 -9.37
N VAL A 18 6.79 0.96 -8.93
CA VAL A 18 6.35 0.75 -7.54
C VAL A 18 7.54 0.85 -6.58
N ALA A 19 8.70 0.28 -6.91
CA ALA A 19 9.92 0.40 -6.10
C ALA A 19 10.32 1.86 -5.89
N TYR A 20 10.27 2.65 -6.97
CA TYR A 20 10.53 4.09 -6.90
C TYR A 20 9.53 4.81 -5.98
N LEU A 21 8.23 4.52 -6.11
CA LEU A 21 7.20 5.11 -5.24
C LEU A 21 7.41 4.77 -3.76
N LEU A 22 7.77 3.54 -3.44
CA LEU A 22 8.03 3.13 -2.06
C LEU A 22 9.29 3.79 -1.50
N PHE A 23 10.34 3.95 -2.32
CA PHE A 23 11.57 4.63 -1.93
C PHE A 23 11.34 6.12 -1.63
N ILE A 24 10.64 6.86 -2.49
CA ILE A 24 10.39 8.29 -2.25
C ILE A 24 9.47 8.55 -1.04
N ASN A 25 8.68 7.55 -0.64
CA ASN A 25 7.89 7.58 0.59
C ASN A 25 8.67 7.05 1.82
N GLY A 26 9.95 6.69 1.67
CA GLY A 26 10.80 6.21 2.76
C GLY A 26 10.44 4.83 3.29
N ILE A 27 9.67 4.04 2.55
CA ILE A 27 9.19 2.72 2.99
C ILE A 27 10.27 1.64 2.77
N VAL A 28 11.09 1.81 1.73
CA VAL A 28 12.14 0.85 1.34
C VAL A 28 13.44 1.59 0.98
N PRO A 29 14.62 0.94 1.09
CA PRO A 29 15.88 1.53 0.65
C PRO A 29 15.98 1.62 -0.89
N ASN A 30 16.82 2.52 -1.41
CA ASN A 30 17.05 2.69 -2.85
C ASN A 30 17.75 1.49 -3.53
N THR A 31 18.29 0.55 -2.75
CA THR A 31 18.95 -0.66 -3.24
C THR A 31 18.00 -1.84 -3.38
N ILE A 32 16.71 -1.67 -3.06
CA ILE A 32 15.75 -2.78 -3.13
C ILE A 32 15.50 -3.18 -4.59
N VAL A 33 15.47 -4.49 -4.85
CA VAL A 33 14.98 -5.05 -6.11
C VAL A 33 13.59 -5.62 -5.85
N LEU A 34 12.59 -5.05 -6.52
CA LEU A 34 11.19 -5.44 -6.33
C LEU A 34 10.84 -6.60 -7.26
N THR A 35 10.27 -7.65 -6.69
CA THR A 35 9.74 -8.84 -7.36
C THR A 35 8.41 -9.20 -6.71
N SER A 36 7.70 -10.19 -7.27
CA SER A 36 6.50 -10.73 -6.63
C SER A 36 6.75 -11.20 -5.20
N GLU A 37 7.91 -11.82 -4.95
CA GLU A 37 8.30 -12.34 -3.64
C GLU A 37 8.73 -11.27 -2.66
N THR A 38 9.46 -10.23 -3.11
CA THR A 38 9.92 -9.16 -2.21
C THR A 38 8.82 -8.16 -1.90
N LEU A 39 7.91 -7.90 -2.84
CA LEU A 39 6.75 -7.02 -2.63
C LEU A 39 5.86 -7.53 -1.49
N ALA A 40 5.57 -8.83 -1.43
CA ALA A 40 4.73 -9.42 -0.39
C ALA A 40 5.31 -9.31 1.03
N LYS A 41 6.61 -9.01 1.16
CA LYS A 41 7.32 -8.90 2.43
C LYS A 41 7.36 -7.46 2.97
N ILE A 42 6.85 -6.48 2.22
CA ILE A 42 6.89 -5.07 2.61
C ILE A 42 5.75 -4.76 3.58
N ASP A 43 6.08 -4.30 4.78
CA ASP A 43 5.10 -3.83 5.76
C ASP A 43 4.70 -2.38 5.48
N MET A 44 3.46 -2.18 5.04
CA MET A 44 2.91 -0.84 4.81
C MET A 44 2.61 -0.14 6.14
N PRO A 45 2.93 1.16 6.30
CA PRO A 45 2.72 1.88 7.56
C PRO A 45 1.27 1.84 8.08
N ASN A 46 0.29 1.88 7.18
CA ASN A 46 -1.14 1.85 7.52
C ASN A 46 -1.73 0.43 7.57
N ARG A 47 -0.91 -0.63 7.69
CA ARG A 47 -1.36 -2.03 7.64
C ARG A 47 -2.46 -2.34 8.67
N GLN A 48 -2.40 -1.72 9.85
CA GLN A 48 -3.38 -1.90 10.93
C GLN A 48 -4.36 -0.73 11.08
N GLY A 49 -4.39 0.21 10.13
CA GLY A 49 -5.22 1.41 10.22
C GLY A 49 -6.67 1.24 9.78
N PHE A 50 -7.04 0.06 9.28
CA PHE A 50 -8.40 -0.22 8.82
C PHE A 50 -9.28 -0.67 9.97
N LYS A 51 -10.45 -0.03 10.12
CA LYS A 51 -11.47 -0.38 11.11
C LYS A 51 -12.71 -0.95 10.40
N PRO A 52 -13.28 -2.07 10.87
CA PRO A 52 -14.57 -2.56 10.43
C PRO A 52 -15.67 -1.49 10.57
N ILE A 53 -16.74 -1.59 9.78
CA ILE A 53 -17.86 -0.63 9.83
C ILE A 53 -18.63 -0.68 11.16
N ASP A 54 -18.58 -1.84 11.81
CA ASP A 54 -19.09 -2.15 13.14
C ASP A 54 -18.05 -1.90 14.25
N ALA A 55 -16.87 -1.38 13.92
CA ALA A 55 -15.93 -0.94 14.94
C ALA A 55 -16.55 0.22 15.71
N GLU A 56 -16.73 0.03 17.02
CA GLU A 56 -17.14 1.10 17.91
C GLU A 56 -16.17 2.27 17.74
N LEU A 57 -16.70 3.39 17.27
CA LEU A 57 -15.95 4.64 17.22
C LEU A 57 -15.55 4.98 18.66
N PRO A 58 -14.28 5.28 18.95
CA PRO A 58 -13.89 5.70 20.29
C PRO A 58 -14.69 6.95 20.68
N GLY A 59 -15.60 6.80 21.65
CA GLY A 59 -16.54 7.83 22.09
C GLY A 59 -18.01 7.62 21.72
N ALA A 60 -18.35 6.61 20.92
CA ALA A 60 -19.73 6.22 20.64
C ALA A 60 -20.21 5.19 21.67
N ALA A 61 -20.42 5.63 22.91
CA ALA A 61 -21.17 4.82 23.86
C ALA A 61 -22.62 4.69 23.33
N LEU A 62 -23.00 3.50 22.88
CA LEU A 62 -24.39 3.21 22.55
C LEU A 62 -25.19 3.14 23.87
N PRO A 63 -26.34 3.82 23.98
CA PRO A 63 -27.16 3.73 25.17
C PRO A 63 -27.69 2.30 25.33
N SER A 64 -27.51 1.76 26.53
CA SER A 64 -28.06 0.46 26.94
C SER A 64 -29.59 0.50 26.89
N ASN A 65 -30.20 -0.42 26.16
CA ASN A 65 -31.61 -0.81 26.30
C ASN A 65 -31.71 -2.34 26.22
#